data_AF-A0A3D3XRJ2-F1
#
_entry.id   AF-A0A3D3XRJ2-F1
#
_cell.length_a   1.000
_cell.length_b   1.000
_cell.length_c   1.000
_cell.angle_alpha   90.00
_cell.angle_beta   90.00
_cell.angle_gamma   90.00
#
_symmetry.space_group_name_H-M   'P 1'
#
loop_
_entity.id
_entity.type
_entity.pdbx_description
1 polymer ?
#
loop_
_entity_poly.entity_id
_entity_poly.type
_entity_poly.pdbx_seq_one_letter_code
_entity_poly.pdbx_strand_id
1 'polypeptide(L)'
;MKNWIWIPLLTFTACGSKEVPVPEHVISEKQMVPILVDVHIVEGARNGVLILGDTNDIEDYYAKVYEKHGITENDFKRSFKFYNSEPELFIPIYEKVLDSLKINGAALARKGTESDYEE
;
A
#
# COMPACT_ATOMS: atom_id res chain seq x y z
N MET A 1 -47.67 -29.55 -32.81
CA MET A 1 -47.05 -30.11 -31.59
C MET A 1 -45.91 -29.17 -31.22
N LYS A 2 -46.10 -28.27 -30.25
CA LYS A 2 -45.13 -27.22 -29.92
C LYS A 2 -44.71 -27.41 -28.47
N ASN A 3 -43.55 -28.01 -28.29
CA ASN A 3 -43.00 -28.35 -26.98
C ASN A 3 -42.41 -27.08 -26.38
N TRP A 4 -43.06 -26.56 -25.33
CA TRP A 4 -42.57 -25.38 -24.61
C TRP A 4 -41.55 -25.84 -23.57
N ILE A 5 -40.26 -25.73 -23.90
CA ILE A 5 -39.17 -25.97 -22.95
C ILE A 5 -39.10 -24.72 -22.05
N TRP A 6 -39.51 -24.87 -20.79
CA TRP A 6 -39.29 -23.87 -19.75
C TRP A 6 -37.89 -24.09 -19.17
N ILE A 7 -36.93 -23.24 -19.54
CA ILE A 7 -35.61 -23.18 -18.90
C ILE A 7 -35.80 -22.40 -17.58
N PRO A 8 -35.51 -22.99 -16.40
CA PRO A 8 -35.51 -22.23 -15.17
C PRO A 8 -34.31 -21.28 -15.20
N LEU A 9 -34.62 -19.98 -15.16
CA LEU A 9 -33.66 -18.90 -15.01
C LEU A 9 -32.99 -19.03 -13.64
N LEU A 10 -31.80 -19.62 -13.62
CA LEU A 10 -30.88 -19.61 -12.49
C LEU A 10 -30.44 -18.17 -12.24
N THR A 11 -31.15 -17.46 -11.36
CA THR A 11 -30.74 -16.15 -10.87
C THR A 11 -29.56 -16.34 -9.90
N PHE A 12 -28.35 -16.08 -10.37
CA PHE A 12 -27.21 -15.83 -9.49
C PHE A 12 -27.46 -14.50 -8.76
N THR A 13 -27.98 -14.56 -7.54
CA THR A 13 -27.93 -13.41 -6.62
C THR A 13 -26.54 -13.33 -6.01
N ALA A 14 -25.57 -12.88 -6.81
CA ALA A 14 -24.24 -12.50 -6.32
C ALA A 14 -24.15 -10.98 -6.37
N CYS A 15 -24.77 -10.30 -5.41
CA CYS A 15 -24.41 -8.92 -5.13
C CYS A 15 -24.83 -8.57 -3.71
N GLY A 16 -23.86 -8.60 -2.82
CA GLY A 16 -23.91 -7.93 -1.53
C GLY A 16 -22.46 -7.67 -1.18
N SER A 17 -21.97 -6.46 -1.48
CA SER A 17 -20.70 -5.96 -0.96
C SER A 17 -20.82 -6.01 0.56
N LYS A 18 -20.26 -7.05 1.18
CA LYS A 18 -20.22 -7.15 2.63
C LYS A 18 -19.20 -6.12 3.07
N GLU A 19 -19.68 -5.06 3.70
CA GLU A 19 -18.80 -4.09 4.33
C GLU A 19 -17.95 -4.84 5.38
N VAL A 20 -16.65 -4.96 5.11
CA VAL A 20 -15.72 -5.66 6.00
C VAL A 20 -15.28 -4.67 7.08
N PRO A 21 -15.68 -4.85 8.34
CA PRO A 21 -15.28 -3.94 9.40
C PRO A 21 -13.79 -4.09 9.67
N VAL A 22 -13.06 -2.96 9.67
CA VAL A 22 -11.65 -2.94 10.06
C VAL A 22 -11.56 -3.09 11.58
N PRO A 23 -10.85 -4.11 12.11
CA PRO A 23 -10.70 -4.27 13.56
C PRO A 23 -9.93 -3.11 14.20
N GLU A 24 -10.24 -2.78 15.45
CA GLU A 24 -9.61 -1.65 16.17
C GLU A 24 -8.08 -1.76 16.28
N HIS A 25 -7.54 -2.98 16.33
CA HIS A 25 -6.11 -3.24 16.40
C HIS A 25 -5.41 -3.27 15.03
N VAL A 26 -6.13 -2.99 13.93
CA VAL A 26 -5.59 -2.84 12.59
C VAL A 26 -5.37 -1.36 12.32
N ILE A 27 -4.18 -1.02 11.84
CA ILE A 27 -3.82 0.33 11.39
C ILE A 27 -4.84 0.77 10.35
N SER A 28 -5.46 1.93 10.55
CA SER A 28 -6.48 2.44 9.62
C SER A 28 -5.90 2.67 8.21
N GLU A 29 -6.74 2.61 7.17
CA GLU A 29 -6.35 2.89 5.79
C GLU A 29 -5.60 4.22 5.67
N LYS A 30 -6.11 5.27 6.34
CA LYS A 30 -5.51 6.61 6.34
C LYS A 30 -4.08 6.62 6.90
N GLN A 31 -3.80 5.78 7.90
CA GLN A 31 -2.46 5.64 8.48
C GLN A 31 -1.58 4.69 7.65
N MET A 32 -2.16 3.64 7.07
CA MET A 32 -1.42 2.63 6.31
C MET A 32 -0.77 3.22 5.05
N VAL A 33 -1.45 4.14 4.36
CA VAL A 33 -0.92 4.79 3.14
C VAL A 33 0.46 5.43 3.36
N PRO A 34 0.65 6.39 4.28
CA PRO A 34 1.96 7.02 4.47
C PRO A 34 3.02 6.05 5.02
N ILE A 35 2.63 5.01 5.79
CA ILE A 35 3.56 3.97 6.23
C ILE A 35 4.10 3.19 5.03
N LEU A 36 3.23 2.70 4.14
CA LEU A 36 3.64 1.94 2.96
C LEU A 36 4.45 2.78 1.97
N VAL A 37 4.16 4.08 1.85
CA VAL A 37 4.99 5.00 1.08
C VAL A 37 6.42 5.02 1.61
N ASP A 38 6.62 5.20 2.92
CA ASP A 38 7.95 5.23 3.52
C ASP A 38 8.67 3.86 3.41
N VAL A 39 7.95 2.76 3.62
CA VAL A 39 8.50 1.40 3.40
C VAL A 39 9.00 1.24 1.96
N HIS A 40 8.20 1.62 0.96
CA HIS A 40 8.59 1.50 -0.44
C HIS A 40 9.70 2.48 -0.85
N ILE A 41 9.84 3.62 -0.18
CA ILE A 41 11.00 4.51 -0.37
C ILE A 41 12.28 3.83 0.13
N VAL A 42 12.25 3.19 1.30
CA VAL A 42 13.38 2.40 1.83
C VAL A 42 13.76 1.28 0.86
N GLU A 43 12.79 0.50 0.38
CA GLU A 43 13.00 -0.54 -0.63
C GLU A 43 13.62 0.01 -1.92
N GLY A 44 13.08 1.13 -2.40
CA GLY A 44 13.55 1.79 -3.62
C GLY A 44 14.99 2.28 -3.47
N ALA A 45 15.35 2.88 -2.32
CA ALA A 45 16.69 3.35 -2.04
C ALA A 45 17.71 2.20 -1.93
N ARG A 46 17.30 1.07 -1.34
CA ARG A 46 18.14 -0.13 -1.24
C ARG A 46 18.38 -0.78 -2.61
N ASN A 47 17.32 -0.96 -3.40
CA ASN A 47 17.42 -1.56 -4.74
C ASN A 47 18.10 -0.61 -5.75
N GLY A 48 17.96 0.70 -5.56
CA GLY A 48 18.45 1.76 -6.43
C GLY A 48 19.89 2.20 -6.17
N VAL A 49 20.71 1.41 -5.47
CA VAL A 49 22.15 1.66 -5.23
C VAL A 49 22.46 2.78 -4.23
N LEU A 50 21.49 3.58 -3.78
CA LEU A 50 21.74 4.70 -2.85
C LEU A 50 22.22 4.24 -1.46
N ILE A 51 21.86 3.02 -1.04
CA ILE A 51 22.29 2.40 0.23
C ILE A 51 23.43 1.38 -0.01
N LEU A 52 23.94 1.21 -1.24
CA LEU A 52 25.01 0.23 -1.48
C LEU A 52 26.31 0.62 -0.76
N GLY A 53 26.82 -0.30 0.06
CA GLY A 53 27.98 -0.09 0.93
C GLY A 53 27.61 0.29 2.37
N ASP A 54 26.32 0.51 2.66
CA ASP A 54 25.82 0.57 4.04
C ASP A 54 25.91 -0.82 4.68
N THR A 55 26.25 -0.84 5.96
CA THR A 55 26.34 -2.06 6.80
C THR A 55 25.07 -2.33 7.59
N ASN A 56 24.12 -1.40 7.60
CA ASN A 56 22.83 -1.57 8.29
C ASN A 56 21.96 -2.59 7.56
N ASP A 57 21.22 -3.37 8.34
CA ASP A 57 20.25 -4.31 7.79
C ASP A 57 18.98 -3.56 7.37
N ILE A 58 18.20 -4.12 6.45
CA ILE A 58 16.99 -3.44 5.95
C ILE A 58 15.97 -3.24 7.07
N GLU A 59 15.97 -4.16 8.02
CA GLU A 59 15.17 -4.16 9.23
C GLU A 59 15.43 -2.94 10.11
N ASP A 60 16.66 -2.40 10.13
CA ASP A 60 17.00 -1.19 10.90
C ASP A 60 16.27 0.04 10.35
N TYR A 61 16.12 0.12 9.02
CA TYR A 61 15.35 1.19 8.39
C TYR A 61 13.85 1.01 8.60
N TYR A 62 13.34 -0.22 8.55
CA TYR A 62 11.95 -0.48 8.88
C TYR A 62 11.62 -0.07 10.32
N ALA A 63 12.51 -0.35 11.27
CA ALA A 63 12.36 0.10 12.64
C ALA A 63 12.23 1.63 12.73
N LYS A 64 12.99 2.38 11.91
CA LYS A 64 12.86 3.84 11.81
C LYS A 64 11.55 4.30 11.18
N VAL A 65 11.03 3.57 10.20
CA VAL A 65 9.69 3.83 9.65
C VAL A 65 8.63 3.62 10.73
N TYR A 66 8.69 2.53 11.49
CA TYR A 66 7.73 2.23 12.54
C TYR A 66 7.78 3.28 13.66
N GLU A 67 8.99 3.69 14.07
CA GLU A 67 9.21 4.77 15.04
C GLU A 67 8.58 6.09 14.55
N LYS A 68 8.82 6.47 13.28
CA LYS A 68 8.26 7.70 12.67
C LYS A 68 6.74 7.72 12.70
N HIS A 69 6.09 6.59 12.50
CA HIS A 69 4.62 6.48 12.49
C HIS A 69 4.01 6.13 13.85
N GLY A 70 4.82 5.96 14.89
CA GLY A 70 4.35 5.63 16.23
C GLY A 70 3.69 4.26 16.34
N ILE A 71 4.17 3.29 15.56
CA ILE A 71 3.65 1.91 15.54
C ILE A 71 4.74 0.91 15.89
N THR A 72 4.35 -0.31 16.27
CA THR A 72 5.29 -1.43 16.36
C THR A 72 5.34 -2.22 15.05
N GLU A 73 6.41 -2.98 14.85
CA GLU A 73 6.51 -3.94 13.75
C GLU A 73 5.32 -4.93 13.74
N ASN A 74 4.87 -5.36 14.92
CA ASN A 74 3.74 -6.28 15.04
C ASN A 74 2.43 -5.63 14.59
N ASP A 75 2.24 -4.33 14.85
CA ASP A 75 1.08 -3.57 14.35
C ASP A 75 1.09 -3.51 12.84
N PHE A 76 2.24 -3.22 12.23
CA PHE A 76 2.41 -3.24 10.78
C PHE A 76 2.12 -4.62 10.20
N LYS A 77 2.81 -5.66 10.66
CA LYS A 77 2.69 -7.04 10.12
C LYS A 77 1.26 -7.57 10.22
N ARG A 78 0.60 -7.36 11.35
CA ARG A 78 -0.79 -7.78 11.56
C ARG A 78 -1.75 -7.04 10.63
N SER A 79 -1.59 -5.73 10.50
CA SER A 79 -2.46 -4.89 9.66
C SER A 79 -2.24 -5.18 8.18
N PHE A 80 -0.98 -5.32 7.76
CA PHE A 80 -0.61 -5.71 6.42
C PHE A 80 -1.18 -7.09 6.06
N LYS A 81 -1.12 -8.07 6.98
CA LYS A 81 -1.76 -9.37 6.78
C LYS A 81 -3.27 -9.27 6.60
N PHE A 82 -3.95 -8.45 7.41
CA PHE A 82 -5.39 -8.21 7.28
C PHE A 82 -5.76 -7.61 5.93
N TYR A 83 -5.08 -6.54 5.52
CA TYR A 83 -5.36 -5.93 4.21
C TYR A 83 -5.03 -6.87 3.05
N ASN A 84 -3.97 -7.67 3.12
CA ASN A 84 -3.69 -8.69 2.10
C ASN A 84 -4.79 -9.75 1.95
N SER A 85 -5.52 -10.06 3.03
CA SER A 85 -6.66 -10.97 2.95
C SER A 85 -7.95 -10.31 2.46
N GLU A 86 -7.98 -8.98 2.38
CA GLU A 86 -9.17 -8.20 2.03
C GLU A 86 -8.89 -7.27 0.84
N PRO A 87 -8.84 -7.80 -0.41
CA PRO A 87 -8.45 -7.02 -1.60
C PRO A 87 -9.31 -5.78 -1.84
N GLU A 88 -10.61 -5.83 -1.54
CA GLU A 88 -11.53 -4.69 -1.68
C GLU A 88 -11.11 -3.50 -0.81
N LEU A 89 -10.46 -3.75 0.33
CA LEU A 89 -9.91 -2.71 1.21
C LEU A 89 -8.49 -2.32 0.81
N PHE A 90 -7.70 -3.24 0.25
CA PHE A 90 -6.27 -3.00 0.02
C PHE A 90 -5.94 -2.31 -1.30
N ILE A 91 -6.71 -2.59 -2.35
CA ILE A 91 -6.57 -1.91 -3.65
C ILE A 91 -6.59 -0.38 -3.51
N PRO A 92 -7.59 0.26 -2.86
CA PRO A 92 -7.62 1.71 -2.74
C PRO A 92 -6.47 2.28 -1.90
N ILE A 93 -5.95 1.54 -0.91
CA ILE A 93 -4.73 1.91 -0.18
C ILE A 93 -3.55 1.96 -1.16
N TYR A 94 -3.37 0.89 -1.95
CA TYR A 94 -2.24 0.80 -2.88
C TYR A 94 -2.31 1.82 -4.01
N GLU A 95 -3.49 2.16 -4.51
CA GLU A 95 -3.67 3.25 -5.48
C GLU A 95 -3.14 4.57 -4.92
N LYS A 96 -3.52 4.91 -3.67
CA LYS A 96 -3.04 6.12 -2.99
C LYS A 96 -1.53 6.09 -2.73
N VAL A 97 -0.96 4.93 -2.40
CA VAL A 97 0.49 4.75 -2.24
C VAL A 97 1.21 5.04 -3.56
N LEU A 98 0.74 4.46 -4.67
CA LEU A 98 1.33 4.68 -6.00
C LEU A 98 1.26 6.14 -6.43
N ASP A 99 0.11 6.79 -6.22
CA ASP A 99 -0.05 8.21 -6.55
C ASP A 99 0.87 9.09 -5.69
N SER A 100 0.99 8.79 -4.40
CA SER A 100 1.90 9.50 -3.50
C SER A 100 3.36 9.36 -3.94
N LEU A 101 3.79 8.15 -4.31
CA LEU A 101 5.14 7.89 -4.80
C LEU A 101 5.44 8.64 -6.11
N LYS A 102 4.49 8.69 -7.06
CA LYS A 102 4.64 9.46 -8.31
C LYS A 102 4.81 10.95 -8.03
N ILE A 103 3.98 11.52 -7.15
CA ILE A 103 4.04 12.94 -6.79
C ILE A 103 5.39 13.26 -6.12
N ASN A 104 5.81 12.44 -5.16
CA ASN A 104 7.09 12.59 -4.47
C ASN A 104 8.26 12.51 -5.45
N GLY A 105 8.27 11.53 -6.35
CA GLY A 105 9.30 11.40 -7.38
C GLY A 105 9.37 12.61 -8.32
N ALA A 106 8.23 13.11 -8.79
CA ALA A 106 8.17 14.30 -9.64
C ALA A 106 8.67 15.57 -8.92
N ALA A 107 8.39 15.70 -7.62
CA ALA A 107 8.90 16.80 -6.81
C ALA A 107 10.43 16.75 -6.66
N LEU A 108 11.00 15.57 -6.42
CA LEU A 108 12.44 15.38 -6.32
C LEU A 108 13.15 15.66 -7.65
N ALA A 109 12.58 15.21 -8.77
CA ALA A 109 13.14 15.48 -10.11
C ALA A 109 13.24 16.99 -10.40
N ARG A 110 12.19 17.76 -10.08
CA ARG A 110 12.21 19.24 -10.24
C ARG A 110 13.27 19.90 -9.37
N LYS A 111 13.39 19.48 -8.10
CA LYS A 111 14.38 20.04 -7.18
C LYS A 111 15.81 19.75 -7.63
N GLY A 112 16.07 18.55 -8.18
CA GLY A 112 17.35 18.22 -8.79
C GLY A 112 17.69 19.16 -9.94
N THR A 113 16.75 19.38 -10.86
CA THR A 113 16.97 20.29 -12.00
C THR A 113 17.21 21.74 -11.56
N GLU A 114 16.51 22.24 -10.54
CA GLU A 114 16.70 23.60 -10.02
C GLU A 114 18.09 23.77 -9.37
N SER A 115 18.57 22.75 -8.63
CA SER A 115 19.90 22.76 -8.02
C SER A 115 21.03 22.81 -9.05
N ASP A 116 20.86 22.16 -10.21
CA ASP A 116 21.87 22.09 -11.28
C ASP A 116 22.03 23.42 -12.05
N TYR A 117 21.12 24.39 -11.87
CA TYR A 117 21.17 25.72 -12.50
C TYR A 117 21.66 26.84 -11.56
N GLU A 118 21.84 26.55 -10.26
CA GLU A 118 22.32 27.51 -9.26
C GLU A 118 23.82 27.37 -8.92
N GLU A 119 24.53 26.42 -9.57
CA GLU A 119 26.01 26.31 -9.58
C GLU A 119 26.63 26.89 -10.87
#